data_AF-A0A832AI79-F1
#
_entry.id   AF-A0A832AI79-F1
#
_cell.length_a   1.000
_cell.length_b   1.000
_cell.length_c   1.000
_cell.angle_alpha   90.00
_cell.angle_beta   90.00
_cell.angle_gamma   90.00
#
_symmetry.space_group_name_H-M   'P 1'
#
loop_
_entity.id
_entity.type
_entity.pdbx_description
1 polymer ?
#
loop_
_entity_poly.entity_id
_entity_poly.type
_entity_poly.pdbx_seq_one_letter_code
_entity_poly.pdbx_strand_id
1 'polypeptide(L)'
;MTFSRRGVAMVLVMWVVLVLSLLISGFAFTMHVETRLESFNRKQLKAELIARSGIEAARLVLLRDLTSATEGGFDAPNQEWATNQTLYVDHPLGDGVLNVRVTDEESKLPVNKLSPTQWRRLLDLLGVDPADA
;
A
#
# COMPACT_ATOMS: atom_id res chain seq x y z
N MET A 1 -68.01 -11.40 18.44
CA MET A 1 -67.09 -10.37 17.89
C MET A 1 -66.68 -10.77 16.49
N THR A 2 -67.45 -10.38 15.48
CA THR A 2 -67.10 -10.62 14.07
C THR A 2 -66.22 -9.46 13.62
N PHE A 3 -64.90 -9.66 13.64
CA PHE A 3 -64.00 -8.71 13.00
C PHE A 3 -64.42 -8.58 11.53
N SER A 4 -64.75 -7.36 11.09
CA SER A 4 -65.09 -7.10 9.69
C SER A 4 -63.93 -7.58 8.82
N ARG A 5 -64.20 -8.46 7.85
CA ARG A 5 -63.18 -9.08 6.97
C ARG A 5 -62.18 -8.06 6.39
N ARG A 6 -62.61 -6.81 6.20
CA ARG A 6 -61.78 -5.68 5.77
C ARG A 6 -60.68 -5.29 6.77
N GLY A 7 -60.95 -5.34 8.07
CA GLY A 7 -59.96 -5.03 9.11
C GLY A 7 -58.87 -6.08 9.20
N VAL A 8 -59.24 -7.37 9.10
CA VAL A 8 -58.30 -8.48 9.10
C VAL A 8 -57.37 -8.42 7.87
N ALA A 9 -57.91 -8.08 6.69
CA ALA A 9 -57.12 -7.92 5.48
C ALA A 9 -56.08 -6.78 5.60
N MET A 10 -56.45 -5.63 6.18
CA MET A 10 -55.53 -4.52 6.43
C MET A 10 -54.36 -4.90 7.34
N VAL A 11 -54.64 -5.60 8.44
CA VAL A 11 -53.60 -6.06 9.37
C VAL A 11 -52.63 -7.01 8.67
N LEU A 12 -53.15 -7.91 7.82
CA LEU A 12 -52.34 -8.86 7.06
C LEU A 12 -51.44 -8.14 6.04
N VAL A 13 -51.94 -7.12 5.34
CA VAL A 13 -51.12 -6.31 4.43
C VAL A 13 -50.04 -5.55 5.18
N MET A 14 -50.36 -4.90 6.31
CA MET A 14 -49.36 -4.22 7.12
C MET A 14 -48.28 -5.19 7.61
N TRP A 15 -48.66 -6.41 7.99
CA TRP A 15 -47.73 -7.44 8.43
C TRP A 15 -46.80 -7.89 7.30
N VAL A 16 -47.34 -8.09 6.09
CA VAL A 16 -46.54 -8.43 4.90
C VAL A 16 -45.57 -7.30 4.57
N VAL A 17 -46.01 -6.04 4.59
CA VAL A 17 -45.14 -4.88 4.34
C VAL A 17 -44.06 -4.77 5.41
N LEU A 18 -44.38 -5.02 6.69
CA LEU A 18 -43.40 -5.03 7.79
C LEU A 18 -42.31 -6.07 7.54
N VAL A 19 -42.70 -7.32 7.27
CA VAL A 19 -41.75 -8.43 7.03
C VAL A 19 -40.90 -8.13 5.79
N LEU A 20 -41.52 -7.62 4.71
CA LEU A 20 -40.80 -7.27 3.50
C LEU A 20 -39.79 -6.13 3.74
N SER A 21 -40.16 -5.14 4.55
CA SER A 21 -39.27 -4.02 4.92
C SER A 21 -38.07 -4.50 5.75
N LEU A 22 -38.28 -5.42 6.69
CA LEU A 22 -37.22 -6.05 7.48
C LEU A 22 -36.22 -6.81 6.58
N LEU A 23 -36.73 -7.58 5.60
CA LEU A 23 -35.88 -8.28 4.64
C LEU A 23 -35.06 -7.32 3.80
N ILE A 24 -35.68 -6.28 3.22
CA ILE A 24 -35.00 -5.27 2.42
C ILE A 24 -33.92 -4.54 3.24
N SER A 25 -34.22 -4.18 4.49
CA SER A 25 -33.26 -3.53 5.38
C SER A 25 -32.04 -4.41 5.67
N GLY A 26 -32.24 -5.72 5.85
CA GLY A 26 -31.15 -6.67 6.04
C GLY A 26 -30.24 -6.76 4.81
N PHE A 27 -30.83 -6.87 3.62
CA PHE A 27 -30.07 -6.88 2.36
C PHE A 27 -29.34 -5.56 2.09
N ALA A 28 -29.98 -4.42 2.35
CA ALA A 28 -29.37 -3.10 2.17
C ALA A 28 -28.13 -2.91 3.06
N PHE A 29 -28.19 -3.38 4.31
CA PHE A 29 -27.05 -3.33 5.23
C PHE A 29 -25.88 -4.20 4.74
N THR A 30 -26.14 -5.44 4.33
CA THR A 30 -25.11 -6.34 3.82
C THR A 30 -24.47 -5.81 2.54
N MET A 31 -25.27 -5.32 1.59
CA MET A 31 -24.78 -4.75 0.32
C MET A 31 -23.92 -3.49 0.55
N HIS A 32 -24.27 -2.65 1.53
CA HIS A 32 -23.48 -1.46 1.88
C HIS A 32 -22.09 -1.83 2.44
N VAL A 33 -21.97 -2.97 3.11
CA VAL A 33 -20.68 -3.47 3.62
C VAL A 33 -19.86 -4.12 2.50
N GLU A 34 -20.48 -4.95 1.66
CA GLU A 34 -19.80 -5.60 0.52
C GLU A 34 -19.27 -4.59 -0.51
N THR A 35 -20.07 -3.58 -0.85
CA THR A 35 -19.66 -2.51 -1.79
C THR A 35 -18.46 -1.71 -1.27
N ARG A 36 -18.37 -1.47 0.05
CA ARG A 36 -17.17 -0.85 0.65
C ARG A 36 -15.94 -1.74 0.52
N LEU A 37 -16.08 -3.04 0.78
CA LEU A 37 -14.98 -3.99 0.75
C LEU A 37 -14.42 -4.17 -0.67
N GLU A 38 -15.28 -4.28 -1.68
CA GLU A 38 -14.85 -4.37 -3.08
C GLU A 38 -14.10 -3.11 -3.54
N SER A 39 -14.56 -1.94 -3.11
CA SER A 39 -13.89 -0.67 -3.44
C SER A 39 -12.49 -0.57 -2.84
N PHE A 40 -12.30 -1.08 -1.62
CA PHE A 40 -11.01 -1.10 -0.94
C PHE A 40 -10.05 -2.08 -1.60
N ASN A 41 -10.48 -3.32 -1.86
CA ASN A 41 -9.65 -4.34 -2.48
C ASN A 41 -9.17 -3.90 -3.89
N ARG A 42 -10.06 -3.27 -4.67
CA ARG A 42 -9.69 -2.70 -5.97
C ARG A 42 -8.63 -1.59 -5.85
N LYS A 43 -8.76 -0.70 -4.85
CA LYS A 43 -7.77 0.37 -4.61
C LYS A 43 -6.43 -0.21 -4.17
N GLN A 44 -6.43 -1.21 -3.29
CA GLN A 44 -5.22 -1.87 -2.82
C GLN A 44 -4.48 -2.55 -3.98
N LEU A 45 -5.19 -3.31 -4.82
CA LEU A 45 -4.61 -3.95 -6.00
C LEU A 45 -4.02 -2.91 -6.97
N LYS A 46 -4.73 -1.81 -7.22
CA LYS A 46 -4.22 -0.72 -8.05
C LYS A 46 -2.93 -0.12 -7.47
N ALA A 47 -2.91 0.17 -6.18
CA ALA A 47 -1.73 0.71 -5.51
C ALA A 47 -0.53 -0.25 -5.60
N GLU A 48 -0.74 -1.55 -5.42
CA GLU A 48 0.30 -2.55 -5.55
C GLU A 48 0.85 -2.62 -6.99
N LEU A 49 -0.01 -2.58 -8.00
CA LEU A 49 0.41 -2.59 -9.40
C LEU A 49 1.21 -1.32 -9.77
N ILE A 50 0.81 -0.15 -9.26
CA ILE A 50 1.56 1.10 -9.42
C ILE A 50 2.93 0.95 -8.76
N ALA A 51 3.01 0.46 -7.52
CA ALA A 51 4.27 0.23 -6.83
C ALA A 51 5.19 -0.75 -7.60
N ARG A 52 4.65 -1.86 -8.10
CA ARG A 52 5.39 -2.83 -8.93
C ARG A 52 5.93 -2.19 -10.21
N SER A 53 5.16 -1.30 -10.84
CA SER A 53 5.63 -0.57 -12.03
C SER A 53 6.83 0.34 -11.72
N GLY A 54 6.86 0.93 -10.52
CA GLY A 54 8.00 1.71 -10.02
C GLY A 54 9.27 0.88 -9.86
N ILE A 55 9.14 -0.35 -9.36
CA ILE A 55 10.27 -1.29 -9.21
C ILE A 55 10.85 -1.63 -10.58
N GLU A 56 10.02 -1.93 -11.58
CA GLU A 56 10.51 -2.22 -12.93
C GLU A 56 11.15 -1.00 -13.59
N ALA A 57 10.61 0.20 -13.34
CA ALA A 57 11.23 1.45 -13.82
C ALA A 57 12.62 1.68 -13.20
N ALA A 58 12.76 1.50 -11.88
CA ALA A 58 14.06 1.56 -11.20
C ALA A 58 15.04 0.53 -11.75
N ARG A 59 14.56 -0.71 -11.94
CA ARG A 59 15.36 -1.81 -12.50
C ARG A 59 15.87 -1.49 -13.89
N LEU A 60 15.05 -0.90 -14.74
CA LEU A 60 15.47 -0.49 -16.09
C LEU A 60 16.60 0.55 -16.03
N VAL A 61 16.51 1.52 -15.12
CA VAL A 61 17.57 2.54 -14.96
C VAL A 61 18.86 1.90 -14.45
N LEU A 62 18.79 1.00 -13.47
CA LEU A 62 19.97 0.26 -12.99
C LEU A 62 20.60 -0.63 -14.06
N LEU A 63 19.79 -1.29 -14.89
CA LEU A 63 20.30 -2.09 -16.01
C LEU A 63 20.99 -1.22 -17.06
N ARG A 64 20.44 -0.03 -17.35
CA ARG A 64 21.06 0.93 -18.27
C ARG A 64 22.41 1.39 -17.74
N ASP A 65 22.48 1.71 -16.46
CA ASP A 65 23.71 2.11 -15.78
C ASP A 65 24.78 1.01 -15.83
N LEU A 66 24.41 -0.24 -15.52
CA LEU A 66 25.31 -1.39 -15.62
C LEU A 66 25.86 -1.63 -17.03
N THR A 67 25.05 -1.38 -18.06
CA THR A 67 25.49 -1.52 -19.47
C THR A 67 26.19 -0.27 -20.01
N SER A 68 26.28 0.80 -19.23
CA SER A 68 26.91 2.05 -19.63
C SER A 68 28.42 1.86 -19.79
N ALA A 69 28.95 2.24 -20.96
CA ALA A 69 30.39 2.13 -21.23
C ALA A 69 31.24 3.06 -20.34
N THR A 70 30.65 4.11 -19.77
CA THR A 70 31.32 5.10 -18.91
C THR A 70 31.09 4.87 -17.42
N GLU A 71 29.97 4.25 -17.04
CA GLU A 71 29.52 4.18 -15.64
C GLU A 71 29.33 2.75 -15.11
N GLY A 72 29.25 1.72 -15.96
CA GLY A 72 28.90 0.34 -15.57
C GLY A 72 29.95 -0.46 -14.78
N GLY A 73 30.97 0.20 -14.21
CA GLY A 73 32.05 -0.43 -13.45
C GLY A 73 32.14 -0.03 -11.98
N PHE A 74 31.35 0.95 -11.55
CA PHE A 74 31.31 1.44 -10.17
C PHE A 74 29.95 2.05 -9.88
N ASP A 75 29.53 2.05 -8.62
CA ASP A 75 28.32 2.74 -8.19
C ASP A 75 28.70 4.03 -7.45
N ALA A 76 28.11 5.15 -7.84
CA ALA A 76 28.37 6.47 -7.27
C ALA A 76 27.07 7.30 -7.19
N PRO A 77 26.90 8.14 -6.16
CA PRO A 77 25.65 8.87 -5.91
C PRO A 77 25.33 9.96 -6.94
N ASN A 78 26.23 10.21 -7.89
CA ASN A 78 26.05 11.17 -8.98
C ASN A 78 25.59 10.52 -10.30
N GLN A 79 25.36 9.21 -10.32
CA GLN A 79 24.90 8.48 -11.50
C GLN A 79 23.40 8.61 -11.74
N GLU A 80 22.95 8.19 -12.92
CA GLU A 80 21.54 8.29 -13.36
C GLU A 80 20.60 7.65 -12.34
N TRP A 81 20.90 6.46 -11.80
CA TRP A 81 20.04 5.80 -10.82
C TRP A 81 19.81 6.62 -9.53
N ALA A 82 20.77 7.42 -9.09
CA ALA A 82 20.71 8.21 -7.86
C ALA A 82 20.16 9.62 -8.06
N THR A 83 20.36 10.21 -9.25
CA THR A 83 20.05 11.64 -9.51
C THR A 83 18.87 11.84 -10.48
N ASN A 84 18.36 10.77 -11.10
CA ASN A 84 17.33 10.88 -12.12
C ASN A 84 15.98 11.39 -11.58
N GLN A 85 15.74 12.68 -11.82
CA GLN A 85 14.52 13.38 -11.41
C GLN A 85 13.24 12.75 -11.98
N THR A 86 13.30 12.00 -13.09
CA THR A 86 12.10 11.32 -13.65
C THR A 86 11.67 10.08 -12.86
N LEU A 87 12.48 9.63 -11.89
CA LEU A 87 12.06 8.62 -10.91
C LEU A 87 11.60 9.27 -9.61
N TYR A 88 12.23 10.38 -9.19
CA TYR A 88 12.00 11.04 -7.90
C TYR A 88 10.83 12.03 -7.89
N VAL A 89 10.26 12.35 -9.04
CA VAL A 89 9.11 13.27 -9.16
C VAL A 89 7.81 12.49 -9.23
N ASP A 90 6.78 13.09 -8.66
CA ASP A 90 5.42 12.56 -8.66
C ASP A 90 4.87 12.43 -10.08
N HIS A 91 4.81 11.19 -10.56
CA HIS A 91 4.26 10.86 -11.87
C HIS A 91 2.82 10.35 -11.75
N PRO A 92 1.83 11.04 -12.35
CA PRO A 92 0.46 10.55 -12.35
C PRO A 92 0.36 9.27 -13.17
N LEU A 93 -0.11 8.18 -12.55
CA LEU A 93 -0.29 6.89 -13.19
C LEU A 93 -1.69 6.34 -12.86
N GLY A 94 -2.60 6.50 -13.82
CA GLY A 94 -4.02 6.15 -13.61
C GLY A 94 -4.66 7.02 -12.53
N ASP A 95 -5.15 6.39 -11.46
CA ASP A 95 -5.79 7.06 -10.32
C ASP A 95 -4.81 7.37 -9.16
N GLY A 96 -3.50 7.15 -9.36
CA GLY A 96 -2.48 7.30 -8.32
C GLY A 96 -1.25 8.07 -8.79
N VAL A 97 -0.30 8.23 -7.87
CA VAL A 97 0.97 8.90 -8.10
C VAL A 97 2.10 7.90 -7.85
N LEU A 98 3.05 7.86 -8.78
CA LEU A 98 4.27 7.07 -8.68
C LEU A 98 5.43 7.98 -8.27
N ASN A 99 6.12 7.59 -7.20
CA ASN A 99 7.38 8.20 -6.77
C ASN A 99 8.34 7.08 -6.41
N VAL A 100 9.55 7.10 -6.99
CA VAL A 100 10.54 6.04 -6.85
C VAL A 100 11.84 6.64 -6.33
N ARG A 101 12.38 6.04 -5.26
CA ARG A 101 13.68 6.40 -4.72
C ARG A 101 14.59 5.19 -4.62
N VAL A 102 15.78 5.30 -5.22
CA VAL A 102 16.81 4.27 -5.14
C VAL A 102 17.92 4.77 -4.22
N THR A 103 18.34 3.95 -3.27
CA THR A 103 19.42 4.24 -2.33
C THR A 103 20.37 3.08 -2.27
N ASP A 104 21.67 3.38 -2.23
CA ASP A 104 22.70 2.37 -2.01
C ASP A 104 22.73 1.96 -0.53
N GLU A 105 22.44 0.69 -0.26
CA GLU A 105 22.48 0.10 1.09
C GLU A 105 23.90 -0.34 1.50
N GLU A 106 24.85 -0.46 0.57
CA GLU A 106 26.25 -0.74 0.88
C GLU A 106 26.98 0.47 1.48
N SER A 107 26.43 1.67 1.29
CA SER A 107 26.86 2.89 2.00
C SER A 107 26.62 2.84 3.53
N LYS A 108 25.89 1.84 4.03
CA LYS A 108 25.58 1.65 5.46
C LYS A 108 26.41 0.53 6.07
N LEU A 109 26.53 0.56 7.40
CA LEU A 109 27.17 -0.52 8.16
C LEU A 109 26.27 -1.76 8.21
N PRO A 110 26.73 -2.94 7.70
CA PRO A 110 25.91 -4.14 7.66
C PRO A 110 25.78 -4.76 9.05
N VAL A 111 24.65 -4.51 9.70
CA VAL A 111 24.26 -5.03 11.03
C VAL A 111 24.56 -6.53 11.19
N ASN A 112 24.31 -7.33 10.16
CA ASN A 112 24.50 -8.78 10.15
C ASN A 112 25.97 -9.24 10.14
N LYS A 113 26.93 -8.33 9.88
CA LYS A 113 28.37 -8.65 9.76
C LYS A 113 29.25 -7.84 10.71
N LEU A 114 28.66 -7.03 11.59
CA LEU A 114 29.40 -6.18 12.51
C LEU A 114 30.13 -7.02 13.58
N SER A 115 31.42 -6.75 13.77
CA SER A 115 32.17 -7.29 14.90
C SER A 115 31.71 -6.63 16.22
N PRO A 116 31.91 -7.29 17.38
CA PRO A 116 31.57 -6.71 18.69
C PRO A 116 32.23 -5.34 18.94
N THR A 117 33.41 -5.11 18.37
CA THR A 117 34.11 -3.83 18.49
C THR A 117 33.46 -2.72 17.67
N GLN A 118 32.95 -3.04 16.47
CA GLN A 118 32.22 -2.08 15.63
C GLN A 118 30.85 -1.77 16.22
N TRP A 119 30.18 -2.77 16.81
CA TRP A 119 28.93 -2.57 17.53
C TRP A 119 29.08 -1.58 18.68
N ARG A 120 30.09 -1.75 19.54
CA ARG A 120 30.35 -0.80 20.63
C ARG A 120 30.59 0.62 20.12
N ARG A 121 31.39 0.78 19.06
CA ARG A 121 31.63 2.09 18.45
C ARG A 121 30.37 2.71 17.85
N LEU A 122 29.52 1.90 17.22
CA LEU A 122 28.25 2.36 16.67
C LEU A 122 27.30 2.83 17.77
N LEU A 123 27.15 2.05 18.85
CA LEU A 123 26.30 2.39 20.00
C LEU A 123 26.80 3.65 20.72
N ASP A 124 28.12 3.76 20.91
CA ASP A 124 28.77 4.94 21.49
C ASP A 124 28.54 6.19 20.62
N LEU A 125 28.68 6.10 19.30
CA LEU A 125 28.37 7.18 18.35
C LEU A 125 26.88 7.59 18.36
N LEU A 126 25.99 6.65 18.67
CA LEU A 126 24.55 6.90 18.78
C LEU A 126 24.14 7.41 20.16
N GLY A 127 25.08 7.51 21.12
CA GLY A 127 24.81 7.96 22.49
C GLY A 127 24.01 6.95 23.32
N VAL A 128 24.03 5.66 22.93
CA VAL A 128 23.39 4.57 23.66
C VAL A 128 24.44 3.89 24.52
N ASP A 129 24.18 3.78 25.83
CA ASP A 129 25.08 3.05 26.73
C ASP A 129 25.10 1.57 26.31
N PRO A 130 26.28 0.95 26.06
CA PRO A 130 26.36 -0.47 25.73
C PRO A 130 25.80 -1.41 26.82
N ALA A 131 25.44 -0.90 28.01
CA ALA A 131 24.71 -1.62 29.04
C ALA A 131 23.18 -1.71 28.81
N ASP A 132 22.61 -0.84 27.96
CA ASP A 132 21.18 -0.78 27.65
C ASP A 132 20.77 -1.62 26.41
N ALA A 133 21.75 -2.28 25.77
CA ALA A 133 21.58 -3.07 24.54
C ALA A 133 21.45 -4.59 24.78
#